data_AF-A0A950F2B6-F1
#
_entry.id   AF-A0A950F2B6-F1
#
_cell.length_a   1.000
_cell.length_b   1.000
_cell.length_c   1.000
_cell.angle_alpha   90.00
_cell.angle_beta   90.00
_cell.angle_gamma   90.00
#
_symmetry.space_group_name_H-M   'P 1'
#
loop_
_entity.id
_entity.type
_entity.pdbx_description
1 polymer ?
#
loop_
_entity_poly.entity_id
_entity_poly.type
_entity_poly.pdbx_seq_one_letter_code
_entity_poly.pdbx_strand_id
1 'polypeptide(L)'
;MRHLIGFGTVAALVIGVALCMSAPAKADLQVCNESGEHISVAVAYYDAGNDSMVSEGWWNMDSGDCRTPIDGDLKDKYYYLYAESDEHTWTGSH
;
A
#
# COMPACT_ATOMS: atom_id res chain seq x y z
N MET A 1 -5.24 52.92 4.41
CA MET A 1 -5.59 51.67 3.69
C MET A 1 -4.43 51.21 2.78
N ARG A 2 -3.35 50.64 3.34
CA ARG A 2 -2.15 50.28 2.54
C ARG A 2 -1.32 49.08 3.04
N HIS A 3 -1.91 48.14 3.78
CA HIS A 3 -1.21 46.91 4.22
C HIS A 3 -2.00 45.60 4.06
N LEU A 4 -3.26 45.63 3.60
CA LEU A 4 -4.08 44.42 3.41
C LEU A 4 -3.75 43.61 2.13
N ILE A 5 -2.96 44.19 1.22
CA ILE A 5 -2.66 43.59 -0.10
C ILE A 5 -1.49 42.59 -0.03
N GLY A 6 -0.61 42.70 0.99
CA GLY A 6 0.63 41.91 1.08
C GLY A 6 0.47 40.50 1.69
N PHE A 7 -0.49 40.30 2.59
CA PHE A 7 -0.69 38.98 3.22
C PHE A 7 -1.44 37.99 2.31
N GLY A 8 -2.44 38.47 1.56
CA GLY A 8 -3.24 37.63 0.67
C GLY A 8 -2.47 37.14 -0.57
N THR A 9 -1.56 37.94 -1.10
CA THR A 9 -0.73 37.57 -2.25
C THR A 9 0.33 36.54 -1.87
N VAL A 10 0.98 36.67 -0.72
CA VAL A 10 1.95 35.69 -0.22
C VAL A 10 1.28 34.34 0.05
N ALA A 11 0.11 34.34 0.69
CA ALA A 11 -0.65 33.12 0.94
C ALA A 11 -1.07 32.41 -0.37
N ALA A 12 -1.55 33.15 -1.37
CA ALA A 12 -1.90 32.60 -2.67
C ALA A 12 -0.70 31.98 -3.40
N LEU A 13 0.48 32.61 -3.29
CA LEU A 13 1.72 32.13 -3.91
C LEU A 13 2.23 30.85 -3.24
N VAL A 14 2.14 30.75 -1.90
CA VAL A 14 2.52 29.55 -1.14
C VAL A 14 1.60 28.37 -1.47
N ILE A 15 0.29 28.59 -1.55
CA ILE A 15 -0.67 27.54 -1.93
C ILE A 15 -0.43 27.10 -3.38
N GLY A 16 -0.20 28.05 -4.29
CA GLY A 16 0.12 27.75 -5.69
C GLY A 16 1.39 26.92 -5.86
N VAL A 17 2.44 27.22 -5.10
CA VAL A 17 3.68 26.43 -5.12
C VAL A 17 3.49 25.03 -4.54
N ALA A 18 2.75 24.89 -3.42
CA ALA A 18 2.49 23.59 -2.82
C ALA A 18 1.70 22.65 -3.75
N LEU A 19 0.73 23.17 -4.51
CA LEU A 19 -0.03 22.39 -5.49
C LEU A 19 0.82 21.91 -6.66
N CYS A 20 1.92 22.59 -6.99
CA CYS A 20 2.86 22.18 -8.02
C CYS A 20 3.88 21.13 -7.54
N MET A 21 3.91 20.81 -6.25
CA MET A 21 4.86 19.86 -5.64
C MET A 21 4.22 18.50 -5.31
N SER A 22 3.22 18.05 -6.08
CA SER A 22 2.65 16.71 -5.88
C SER A 22 3.66 15.63 -6.26
N ALA A 23 4.01 14.78 -5.29
CA ALA A 23 4.75 13.55 -5.54
C ALA A 23 3.78 12.46 -6.05
N PRO A 24 4.23 11.53 -6.92
CA PRO A 24 3.43 10.37 -7.28
C PRO A 24 3.09 9.56 -6.03
N ALA A 25 1.84 9.13 -5.93
CA ALA A 25 1.42 8.24 -4.86
C ALA A 25 2.08 6.87 -5.06
N LYS A 26 2.71 6.35 -4.02
CA LYS A 26 3.20 4.97 -3.95
C LYS A 26 2.05 4.11 -3.46
N ALA A 27 1.56 3.19 -4.30
CA ALA A 27 0.40 2.37 -4.01
C ALA A 27 0.74 0.90 -3.76
N ASP A 28 2.02 0.53 -3.73
CA ASP A 28 2.48 -0.85 -3.58
C ASP A 28 1.78 -1.58 -2.41
N LEU A 29 1.35 -2.84 -2.61
CA LEU A 29 0.80 -3.67 -1.52
C LEU A 29 1.96 -4.29 -0.76
N GLN A 30 2.22 -3.78 0.44
CA GLN A 30 3.21 -4.34 1.36
C GLN A 30 2.52 -5.20 2.44
N VAL A 31 3.10 -6.36 2.70
CA VAL A 31 2.72 -7.28 3.77
C VAL A 31 3.90 -7.40 4.72
N CYS A 32 3.66 -7.16 6.01
CA CYS A 32 4.68 -7.27 7.06
C CYS A 32 4.31 -8.39 8.03
N ASN A 33 5.30 -9.23 8.36
CA ASN A 33 5.15 -10.28 9.34
C ASN A 33 5.36 -9.71 10.75
N GLU A 34 4.27 -9.44 11.46
CA GLU A 34 4.29 -8.99 12.85
C GLU A 34 3.85 -10.08 13.85
N SER A 35 3.76 -11.34 13.43
CA SER A 35 3.21 -12.43 14.28
C SER A 35 4.17 -12.90 15.37
N GLY A 36 5.49 -12.65 15.22
CA GLY A 36 6.51 -13.25 16.09
C GLY A 36 6.98 -14.63 15.63
N GLU A 37 6.42 -15.17 14.55
CA GLU A 37 6.72 -16.51 14.02
C GLU A 37 7.36 -16.43 12.63
N HIS A 38 8.01 -17.51 12.20
CA HIS A 38 8.30 -17.68 10.78
C HIS A 38 6.99 -18.05 10.06
N ILE A 39 6.64 -17.31 9.01
CA ILE A 39 5.39 -17.53 8.27
C ILE A 39 5.64 -17.68 6.77
N SER A 40 4.66 -18.29 6.11
CA SER A 40 4.52 -18.39 4.67
C SER A 40 3.25 -17.66 4.24
N VAL A 41 3.37 -16.71 3.31
CA VAL A 41 2.24 -15.87 2.84
C VAL A 41 1.90 -16.16 1.38
N ALA A 42 0.61 -16.14 1.06
CA ALA A 42 0.08 -16.09 -0.30
C ALA A 42 -0.91 -14.93 -0.45
N VAL A 43 -0.99 -14.37 -1.65
CA VAL A 43 -1.92 -13.28 -2.00
C VAL A 43 -2.70 -13.67 -3.24
N ALA A 44 -4.01 -13.44 -3.24
CA ALA A 44 -4.86 -13.57 -4.41
C ALA A 44 -5.57 -12.25 -4.75
N TYR A 45 -5.69 -11.96 -6.02
CA TYR A 45 -6.34 -10.75 -6.54
C TYR A 45 -6.96 -11.01 -7.91
N TYR A 46 -7.87 -10.13 -8.30
CA TYR A 46 -8.45 -10.16 -9.62
C TYR A 46 -7.53 -9.41 -10.59
N ASP A 47 -7.23 -10.02 -11.73
CA ASP A 47 -6.55 -9.38 -12.84
C ASP A 47 -7.59 -8.96 -13.87
N ALA A 48 -7.99 -7.69 -13.81
CA ALA A 48 -8.95 -7.09 -14.73
C ALA A 48 -8.45 -7.08 -16.20
N GLY A 49 -7.15 -7.17 -16.44
CA GLY A 49 -6.59 -7.25 -17.79
C GLY A 49 -6.86 -8.58 -18.47
N ASN A 50 -6.95 -9.67 -17.69
CA ASN A 50 -7.16 -11.03 -18.16
C ASN A 50 -8.52 -11.63 -17.74
N ASP A 51 -9.38 -10.86 -17.05
CA ASP A 51 -10.68 -11.29 -16.51
C ASP A 51 -10.57 -12.59 -15.69
N SER A 52 -9.61 -12.63 -14.75
CA SER A 52 -9.28 -13.86 -14.03
C SER A 52 -8.80 -13.60 -12.60
N MET A 53 -8.86 -14.63 -11.74
CA MET A 53 -8.23 -14.59 -10.42
C MET A 53 -6.79 -15.10 -10.52
N VAL A 54 -5.86 -14.32 -9.98
CA VAL A 54 -4.44 -14.66 -9.87
C VAL A 54 -4.12 -14.92 -8.41
N SER A 55 -3.31 -15.94 -8.14
CA SER A 55 -2.78 -16.26 -6.82
C SER A 55 -1.27 -16.38 -6.89
N GLU A 56 -0.57 -15.66 -6.02
CA GLU A 56 0.88 -15.57 -5.96
C GLU A 56 1.39 -15.90 -4.55
N GLY A 57 2.63 -16.33 -4.47
CA GLY A 57 3.25 -16.90 -3.28
C GLY A 57 4.02 -18.18 -3.62
N TRP A 58 4.50 -18.95 -2.66
CA TRP A 58 4.53 -18.69 -1.21
C TRP A 58 5.78 -17.91 -0.81
N TRP A 59 5.61 -16.84 -0.03
CA TRP A 59 6.74 -16.07 0.51
C TRP A 59 7.02 -16.45 1.96
N ASN A 60 8.17 -17.05 2.21
CA ASN A 60 8.67 -17.31 3.55
C ASN A 60 9.28 -16.04 4.13
N MET A 61 8.90 -15.70 5.36
CA MET A 61 9.23 -14.43 6.02
C MET A 61 9.52 -14.69 7.49
N ASP A 62 10.68 -14.24 7.96
CA ASP A 62 10.96 -14.23 9.39
C ASP A 62 10.16 -13.12 10.09
N SER A 63 10.06 -13.19 11.42
CA SER A 63 9.39 -12.15 12.20
C SER A 63 10.03 -10.79 11.96
N GLY A 64 9.23 -9.79 11.61
CA GLY A 64 9.63 -8.43 11.29
C GLY A 64 9.97 -8.19 9.81
N ASP A 65 10.03 -9.24 8.97
CA ASP A 65 10.23 -9.07 7.54
C ASP A 65 8.98 -8.44 6.89
N CYS A 66 9.21 -7.61 5.87
CA CYS A 66 8.16 -7.11 4.99
C CYS A 66 8.44 -7.51 3.53
N ARG A 67 7.39 -7.85 2.79
CA ARG A 67 7.42 -8.11 1.35
C ARG A 67 6.40 -7.25 0.63
N THR A 68 6.66 -7.00 -0.64
CA THR A 68 5.73 -6.28 -1.53
C THR A 68 5.24 -7.25 -2.60
N PRO A 69 4.19 -8.06 -2.34
CA PRO A 69 3.64 -8.98 -3.33
C PRO A 69 3.20 -8.30 -4.64
N ILE A 70 2.67 -7.08 -4.55
CA ILE A 70 2.19 -6.33 -5.71
C ILE A 70 2.87 -4.97 -5.72
N ASP A 71 3.72 -4.74 -6.71
CA ASP A 71 4.42 -3.47 -6.93
C ASP A 71 3.60 -2.55 -7.84
N GLY A 72 3.61 -1.25 -7.54
CA GLY A 72 2.94 -0.23 -8.34
C GLY A 72 1.47 -0.04 -7.98
N ASP A 73 0.68 0.37 -8.98
CA ASP A 73 -0.70 0.78 -8.79
C ASP A 73 -1.62 -0.41 -8.50
N LEU A 74 -2.29 -0.38 -7.34
CA LEU A 74 -3.37 -1.29 -7.01
C LEU A 74 -4.62 -0.98 -7.85
N LYS A 75 -4.92 -1.88 -8.78
CA LYS A 75 -6.05 -1.73 -9.73
C LYS A 75 -7.38 -2.22 -9.18
N ASP A 76 -7.34 -3.03 -8.12
CA ASP A 76 -8.53 -3.57 -7.46
C ASP A 76 -8.74 -3.06 -6.03
N LYS A 77 -9.97 -3.26 -5.55
CA LYS A 77 -10.38 -2.91 -4.18
C LYS A 77 -10.11 -4.01 -3.17
N TYR A 78 -10.03 -5.26 -3.63
CA TYR A 78 -9.92 -6.43 -2.77
C TYR A 78 -8.65 -7.22 -3.13
N TYR A 79 -7.84 -7.46 -2.10
CA TYR A 79 -6.69 -8.35 -2.13
C TYR A 79 -6.89 -9.33 -0.99
N TYR A 80 -6.82 -10.62 -1.30
CA TYR A 80 -7.02 -11.68 -0.33
C TYR A 80 -5.65 -12.15 0.12
N LEU A 81 -5.45 -12.20 1.43
CA LEU A 81 -4.20 -12.67 2.02
C LEU A 81 -4.46 -13.96 2.78
N TYR A 82 -3.51 -14.86 2.69
CA TYR A 82 -3.42 -16.06 3.50
C TYR A 82 -2.03 -16.13 4.10
N ALA A 83 -1.93 -16.47 5.38
CA ALA A 83 -0.67 -16.70 6.06
C ALA A 83 -0.74 -17.97 6.90
N GLU A 84 0.34 -18.73 6.93
CA GLU A 84 0.49 -19.88 7.80
C GLU A 84 1.88 -19.93 8.45
N SER A 85 1.94 -20.46 9.67
CA SER A 85 3.14 -20.92 10.34
C SER A 85 3.01 -22.43 10.60
N ASP A 86 4.01 -23.02 11.26
CA ASP A 86 3.93 -24.44 11.66
C ASP A 86 2.77 -24.71 12.64
N GLU A 87 2.29 -23.70 13.35
CA GLU A 87 1.26 -23.84 14.40
C GLU A 87 -0.04 -23.08 14.10
N HIS A 88 0.02 -21.99 13.33
CA HIS A 88 -1.10 -21.05 13.16
C HIS A 88 -1.44 -20.78 11.70
N THR A 89 -2.70 -20.41 11.45
CA THR A 89 -3.13 -19.92 10.13
C THR A 89 -3.95 -18.64 10.29
N TRP A 90 -3.88 -17.78 9.29
CA TRP A 90 -4.65 -16.54 9.20
C TRP A 90 -5.18 -16.34 7.78
N THR A 91 -6.46 -16.03 7.67
CA THR A 91 -7.21 -16.00 6.40
C THR A 91 -7.87 -14.64 6.11
N GLY A 92 -7.39 -13.56 6.75
CA GLY A 92 -7.93 -12.21 6.52
C GLY A 92 -8.84 -11.64 7.62
N SER A 93 -8.85 -12.19 8.83
CA SER A 93 -9.64 -11.64 9.93
C SER A 93 -8.96 -10.41 10.56
N HIS A 94 -9.72 -9.30 10.64
CA HIS A 94 -9.37 -8.03 11.30
C HIS A 94 -9.12 -8.15 12.80
#